data_AF-A0A2R6LPU0-F1
#
_entry.id   AF-A0A2R6LPU0-F1
#
_cell.length_a   1.000
_cell.length_b   1.000
_cell.length_c   1.000
_cell.angle_alpha   90.00
_cell.angle_beta   90.00
_cell.angle_gamma   90.00
#
_symmetry.space_group_name_H-M   'P 1'
#
loop_
_entity.id
_entity.type
_entity.pdbx_description
1 polymer ?
#
loop_
_entity_poly.entity_id
_entity_poly.type
_entity_poly.pdbx_seq_one_letter_code
_entity_poly.pdbx_strand_id
1 'polypeptide(L)'
;MEVADEFLGTLDDGALAARVEADDPLAVTVDDTERRRSRFRTTADDGTDLGVVVARELRDGDVLDADGRPVVVSLASVEAMVVDFSDLADPDT
;
A
#
# COMPACT_ATOMS: atom_id res chain seq x y z
N MET A 1 5.81 10.47 16.55
CA MET A 1 5.59 9.16 15.91
C MET A 1 4.10 8.92 15.97
N GLU A 2 3.48 8.84 14.82
CA GLU A 2 2.05 8.54 14.70
C GLU A 2 1.87 7.03 14.57
N VAL A 3 0.68 6.51 14.89
CA VAL A 3 0.38 5.08 14.78
C VAL A 3 -0.83 4.90 13.88
N ALA A 4 -0.65 4.16 12.79
CA ALA A 4 -1.73 3.75 11.92
C ALA A 4 -2.21 2.35 12.32
N ASP A 5 -3.37 2.26 12.96
CA ASP A 5 -3.88 0.99 13.52
C ASP A 5 -5.28 0.57 13.06
N GLU A 6 -6.04 1.48 12.46
CA GLU A 6 -7.35 1.19 11.91
C GLU A 6 -7.32 1.14 10.38
N PHE A 7 -8.01 0.18 9.77
CA PHE A 7 -8.17 0.07 8.32
C PHE A 7 -9.48 0.73 7.89
N LEU A 8 -9.40 1.74 7.02
CA LEU A 8 -10.54 2.51 6.55
C LEU A 8 -11.13 1.98 5.24
N GLY A 9 -10.33 1.33 4.39
CA GLY A 9 -10.76 0.84 3.08
C GLY A 9 -9.65 0.84 2.04
N THR A 10 -10.01 0.85 0.77
CA THR A 10 -9.09 0.99 -0.37
C THR A 10 -9.41 2.25 -1.16
N LEU A 11 -8.38 2.87 -1.75
CA LEU A 11 -8.53 4.01 -2.66
C LEU A 11 -9.36 3.71 -3.92
N ASP A 12 -9.62 2.44 -4.25
CA ASP A 12 -10.58 2.11 -5.32
C ASP A 12 -12.02 2.53 -4.98
N ASP A 13 -12.34 2.76 -3.70
CA ASP A 13 -13.62 3.33 -3.29
C ASP A 13 -13.60 4.86 -3.49
N GLY A 14 -14.38 5.33 -4.46
CA GLY A 14 -14.38 6.74 -4.86
C GLY A 14 -14.81 7.72 -3.75
N ALA A 15 -15.64 7.29 -2.80
CA ALA A 15 -16.05 8.15 -1.69
C ALA A 15 -14.92 8.29 -0.66
N LEU A 16 -14.21 7.19 -0.37
CA LEU A 16 -13.02 7.22 0.46
C LEU A 16 -11.89 8.00 -0.20
N ALA A 17 -11.62 7.80 -1.50
CA ALA A 17 -10.58 8.51 -2.23
C ALA A 17 -10.78 10.03 -2.17
N ALA A 18 -12.01 10.51 -2.40
CA ALA A 18 -12.33 11.93 -2.33
C ALA A 18 -12.13 12.52 -0.91
N ARG A 19 -12.43 11.72 0.13
CA ARG A 19 -12.18 12.12 1.51
C ARG A 19 -10.68 12.19 1.81
N VAL A 20 -9.93 11.15 1.42
CA VAL A 20 -8.48 11.06 1.62
C VAL A 20 -7.78 12.25 0.98
N GLU A 21 -8.14 12.63 -0.25
CA GLU A 21 -7.57 13.79 -0.94
C GLU A 21 -7.84 15.12 -0.20
N ALA A 22 -9.01 15.24 0.45
CA ALA A 22 -9.36 16.45 1.21
C ALA A 22 -8.65 16.56 2.56
N ASP A 23 -8.27 15.43 3.17
CA ASP A 23 -7.76 15.32 4.55
C ASP A 23 -6.21 15.33 4.64
N ASP A 24 -5.48 15.70 3.58
CA ASP A 24 -4.00 15.78 3.51
C ASP A 24 -3.28 14.53 4.05
N PRO A 25 -3.33 13.43 3.29
CA PRO A 25 -2.96 12.11 3.79
C PRO A 25 -1.44 11.95 3.87
N LEU A 26 -1.00 11.05 4.75
CA LEU A 26 0.35 10.51 4.70
C LEU A 26 0.44 9.45 3.60
N ALA A 27 1.54 9.43 2.85
CA ALA A 27 1.86 8.35 1.91
C ALA A 27 2.99 7.50 2.47
N VAL A 28 2.84 6.17 2.43
CA VAL A 28 3.88 5.23 2.84
C VAL A 28 4.10 4.16 1.78
N THR A 29 5.37 3.87 1.50
CA THR A 29 5.76 2.71 0.71
C THR A 29 6.13 1.56 1.64
N VAL A 30 5.55 0.38 1.43
CA VAL A 30 5.82 -0.82 2.22
C VAL A 30 6.41 -1.94 1.36
N ASP A 31 7.40 -2.64 1.89
CA ASP A 31 7.98 -3.80 1.20
C ASP A 31 7.20 -5.10 1.45
N ASP A 32 7.58 -6.18 0.74
CA ASP A 32 6.91 -7.48 0.86
C ASP A 32 7.05 -8.10 2.27
N THR A 33 8.10 -7.75 3.02
CA THR A 33 8.28 -8.19 4.40
C THR A 33 7.35 -7.41 5.32
N GLU A 34 7.36 -6.08 5.23
CA GLU A 34 6.57 -5.16 6.06
C GLU A 34 5.08 -5.40 5.90
N ARG A 35 4.58 -5.51 4.66
CA ARG A 35 3.16 -5.69 4.37
C ARG A 35 2.55 -6.95 4.98
N ARG A 36 3.38 -7.95 5.32
CA ARG A 36 2.96 -9.23 5.91
C ARG A 36 3.09 -9.26 7.44
N ARG A 37 3.66 -8.21 8.04
CA ARG A 37 3.83 -8.10 9.49
C ARG A 37 2.65 -7.41 10.12
N SER A 38 2.24 -7.91 11.28
CA SER A 38 1.20 -7.25 12.07
C SER A 38 1.63 -5.91 12.69
N ARG A 39 2.94 -5.66 12.71
CA ARG A 39 3.52 -4.39 13.15
C ARG A 39 4.90 -4.14 12.58
N PHE A 40 5.16 -2.88 12.25
CA PHE A 40 6.47 -2.38 11.84
C PHE A 40 6.53 -0.86 12.02
N ARG A 41 7.73 -0.30 11.88
CA ARG A 41 7.96 1.15 11.87
C ARG A 41 8.47 1.51 10.48
N THR A 42 8.00 2.62 9.95
CA THR A 42 8.43 3.18 8.67
C THR A 42 8.43 4.70 8.74
N THR A 43 8.79 5.34 7.64
CA THR A 43 8.75 6.79 7.48
C THR A 43 7.87 7.10 6.29
N ALA A 44 6.90 8.00 6.47
CA ALA A 44 6.10 8.52 5.37
C ALA A 44 6.93 9.40 4.43
N ASP A 45 6.43 9.61 3.22
CA ASP A 45 7.14 10.34 2.17
C ASP A 45 7.47 11.80 2.56
N ASP A 46 6.67 12.40 3.46
CA ASP A 46 6.90 13.74 4.01
C ASP A 46 7.95 13.77 5.15
N GLY A 47 8.51 12.61 5.51
CA GLY A 47 9.48 12.45 6.59
C GLY A 47 8.86 12.12 7.95
N THR A 48 7.54 11.97 8.05
CA THR A 48 6.86 11.63 9.31
C THR A 48 7.15 10.21 9.75
N ASP A 49 7.59 10.05 10.99
CA ASP A 49 7.87 8.76 11.62
C ASP A 49 6.56 8.03 11.98
N LEU A 50 6.32 6.86 11.41
CA LEU A 50 5.05 6.12 11.51
C LEU A 50 5.24 4.71 12.08
N GLY A 51 4.40 4.32 13.03
CA GLY A 51 4.18 2.92 13.41
C GLY A 51 2.94 2.38 12.71
N VAL A 52 3.01 1.21 12.11
CA VAL A 52 1.85 0.54 11.52
C VAL A 52 1.51 -0.68 12.36
N VAL A 53 0.23 -0.84 12.76
CA VAL A 53 -0.25 -1.95 13.59
C VAL A 53 -1.59 -2.47 13.07
N VAL A 54 -1.53 -3.41 12.14
CA VAL A 54 -2.74 -3.99 11.53
C VAL A 54 -2.68 -5.51 11.51
N ALA A 55 -3.78 -6.18 11.90
CA ALA A 55 -3.83 -7.65 11.95
C ALA A 55 -4.15 -8.28 10.58
N ARG A 56 -3.63 -7.71 9.49
CA ARG A 56 -3.87 -8.15 8.10
C ARG A 56 -2.65 -7.93 7.22
N GLU A 57 -2.62 -8.61 6.08
CA GLU A 57 -1.67 -8.28 5.01
C GLU A 57 -2.12 -6.98 4.34
N LEU A 58 -1.19 -6.03 4.20
CA LEU A 58 -1.40 -4.78 3.49
C LEU A 58 -1.28 -4.96 1.98
N ARG A 59 -2.09 -4.22 1.24
CA ARG A 59 -2.14 -4.17 -0.21
C ARG A 59 -1.94 -2.76 -0.72
N ASP A 60 -1.60 -2.68 -2.00
CA ASP A 60 -1.55 -1.41 -2.70
C ASP A 60 -2.92 -0.73 -2.66
N GLY A 61 -2.95 0.55 -2.31
CA GLY A 61 -4.17 1.33 -2.19
C GLY A 61 -4.91 1.18 -0.86
N ASP A 62 -4.47 0.32 0.07
CA ASP A 62 -5.05 0.26 1.42
C ASP A 62 -4.91 1.62 2.12
N VAL A 63 -5.96 2.04 2.82
CA VAL A 63 -5.99 3.28 3.60
C VAL A 63 -6.16 2.94 5.07
N LEU A 64 -5.27 3.49 5.89
CA LEU A 64 -5.29 3.38 7.35
C LEU A 64 -5.64 4.71 8.00
N ASP A 65 -6.09 4.68 9.26
CA ASP A 65 -6.24 5.87 10.10
C ASP A 65 -5.08 5.96 11.08
N ALA A 66 -4.48 7.15 11.18
CA ALA A 66 -3.55 7.52 12.23
C ALA A 66 -4.10 8.74 12.99
N ASP A 67 -4.83 8.49 14.09
CA ASP A 67 -5.45 9.52 14.92
C ASP A 67 -6.30 10.54 14.12
N GLY A 68 -7.05 10.07 13.14
CA GLY A 68 -7.90 10.88 12.26
C GLY A 68 -7.22 11.40 10.98
N ARG A 69 -5.92 11.14 10.79
CA ARG A 69 -5.20 11.43 9.54
C ARG A 69 -5.11 10.17 8.67
N PRO A 70 -5.59 10.20 7.41
CA PRO A 70 -5.49 9.04 6.54
C PRO A 70 -4.04 8.74 6.15
N VAL A 71 -3.69 7.46 6.09
CA VAL A 71 -2.41 6.96 5.59
C VAL A 71 -2.66 6.05 4.40
N VAL A 72 -2.14 6.44 3.23
CA VAL A 72 -2.23 5.68 1.99
C VAL A 72 -1.03 4.75 1.87
N VAL A 73 -1.29 3.47 1.64
CA VAL A 73 -0.26 2.44 1.47
C VAL A 73 -0.01 2.18 -0.02
N SER A 74 1.26 2.21 -0.41
CA SER A 74 1.74 1.72 -1.70
C SER A 74 2.75 0.60 -1.51
N LEU A 75 2.77 -0.37 -2.43
CA LEU A 75 3.77 -1.43 -2.40
C LEU A 75 5.06 -1.00 -3.09
N ALA A 76 6.20 -1.35 -2.48
CA ALA A 76 7.50 -1.15 -3.10
C ALA A 76 7.55 -1.87 -4.47
N SER A 77 8.00 -1.15 -5.50
CA SER A 77 8.17 -1.72 -6.83
C SER A 77 9.21 -2.85 -6.81
N VAL A 78 8.89 -3.94 -7.50
CA VAL A 78 9.81 -5.07 -7.69
C VAL A 78 10.33 -5.09 -9.13
N GLU A 79 11.61 -5.41 -9.30
CA GLU A 79 12.15 -5.67 -10.63
C GLU A 79 11.58 -7.01 -11.14
N ALA A 80 10.97 -6.98 -12.32
CA ALA A 80 10.34 -8.15 -12.92
C ALA A 80 10.77 -8.30 -14.38
N MET A 81 11.00 -9.54 -14.80
CA MET A 81 11.22 -9.90 -16.21
C MET A 81 9.94 -10.52 -16.77
N VAL A 82 9.32 -9.86 -17.75
CA VAL A 82 8.14 -10.38 -18.43
C VAL A 82 8.59 -11.27 -19.59
N VAL A 83 8.19 -12.54 -19.55
CA VAL A 83 8.46 -13.52 -20.61
C VAL A 83 7.18 -13.74 -21.40
N ASP A 84 7.20 -13.39 -22.68
CA ASP A 84 6.10 -13.60 -23.61
C ASP A 84 6.35 -14.87 -24.44
N PHE A 85 5.35 -15.74 -24.53
CA PHE A 85 5.41 -17.03 -25.25
C PHE A 85 4.51 -17.07 -26.49
N SER A 86 4.01 -15.92 -26.95
CA SER A 86 3.03 -15.83 -28.05
C SER A 86 3.58 -16.31 -29.40
N ASP A 87 4.90 -16.39 -29.54
CA ASP A 87 5.60 -16.89 -30.74
C ASP A 87 5.82 -18.42 -30.74
N LEU A 88 5.36 -19.15 -29.71
CA LEU A 88 5.34 -20.62 -29.75
C LEU A 88 4.16 -21.11 -30.61
N ALA A 89 4.21 -20.83 -31.91
CA ALA A 89 3.35 -21.48 -32.88
C ALA A 89 3.64 -22.99 -32.87
N ASP A 90 2.58 -23.81 -32.87
CA ASP A 90 2.65 -25.27 -32.92
C ASP A 90 3.60 -25.74 -34.04
N PRO A 91 4.59 -26.61 -33.75
CA PRO A 91 5.49 -27.16 -34.76
C PRO A 91 4.81 -28.14 -35.73
N ASP A 92 3.49 -28.34 -35.61
CA ASP A 92 2.66 -29.17 -36.48
C ASP A 92 1.71 -28.30 -37.33
N THR A 93 2.26 -27.54 -38.28
CA THR A 93 1.55 -27.05 -39.49
C THR A 93 2.44 -27.18 -40.71
#